data_AF-A0A219AIX1-F1
#
_entry.id   AF-A0A219AIX1-F1
#
_cell.length_a   1.000
_cell.length_b   1.000
_cell.length_c   1.000
_cell.angle_alpha   90.00
_cell.angle_beta   90.00
_cell.angle_gamma   90.00
#
_symmetry.space_group_name_H-M   'P 1'
#
loop_
_entity.id
_entity.type
_entity.pdbx_description
1 polymer ?
#
loop_
_entity_poly.entity_id
_entity_poly.type
_entity_poly.pdbx_seq_one_letter_code
_entity_poly.pdbx_strand_id
1 'polypeptide(L)'
;MKLFYLFLFISSFLSGQTQLIYFPKDQHSYLGGRTNFYKDFQKVLLEKKLKPCENKNEFLSADVVVLENDTAVLYDPEKLHKPENKCARELTKEVVKNMPGWVSAKINGNNKAAVAHYYIYPDAFFDNFKNDYNADDIIVNPTYEGGIDAFRKEVMKRADPQDFYVKGKGKVTVIVLFVLNEQGEMEELKLENSSGLKEYDEMILRTIKKIKNKWKPATLHGVPIKFLFRMPLSFTTKTI
;
A
#
# COMPACT_ATOMS: atom_id res chain seq x y z
N MET A 1 10.47 -41.53 53.98
CA MET A 1 11.12 -41.08 52.73
C MET A 1 10.08 -40.32 51.91
N LYS A 2 9.97 -38.99 52.09
CA LYS A 2 9.00 -38.15 51.35
C LYS A 2 9.69 -37.62 50.09
N LEU A 3 9.22 -38.06 48.93
CA LEU A 3 9.74 -37.71 47.62
C LEU A 3 9.24 -36.31 47.24
N PHE A 4 10.15 -35.34 47.14
CA PHE A 4 9.86 -33.98 46.70
C PHE A 4 9.88 -33.95 45.16
N TYR A 5 8.73 -33.77 44.51
CA TYR A 5 8.66 -33.53 43.07
C TYR A 5 8.92 -32.05 42.80
N LEU A 6 10.11 -31.74 42.28
CA LEU A 6 10.47 -30.40 41.80
C LEU A 6 9.92 -30.24 40.37
N PHE A 7 8.78 -29.56 40.24
CA PHE A 7 8.24 -29.16 38.93
C PHE A 7 9.07 -28.01 38.35
N LEU A 8 9.97 -28.33 37.43
CA LEU A 8 10.66 -27.35 36.57
C LEU A 8 9.65 -26.76 35.58
N PHE A 9 9.13 -25.58 35.87
CA PHE A 9 8.42 -24.75 34.90
C PHE A 9 9.43 -24.24 33.86
N ILE A 10 9.58 -24.97 32.76
CA ILE A 10 10.23 -24.47 31.55
C ILE A 10 9.26 -23.44 30.94
N SER A 11 9.46 -22.17 31.28
CA SER A 11 8.81 -21.06 30.60
C SER A 11 9.35 -21.00 29.17
N SER A 12 8.56 -21.51 28.24
CA SER A 12 8.79 -21.29 26.82
C SER A 12 8.55 -19.81 26.54
N PHE A 13 9.64 -19.05 26.34
CA PHE A 13 9.57 -17.72 25.76
C PHE A 13 9.06 -17.87 24.32
N LEU A 14 7.76 -17.70 24.13
CA LEU A 14 7.19 -17.42 22.82
C LEU A 14 7.68 -16.03 22.40
N SER A 15 8.65 -15.97 21.49
CA SER A 15 9.02 -14.74 20.80
C SER A 15 7.84 -14.30 19.94
N GLY A 16 6.94 -13.51 20.51
CA GLY A 16 5.90 -12.83 19.74
C GLY A 16 6.56 -11.80 18.84
N GLN A 17 6.71 -12.11 17.54
CA GLN A 17 6.96 -11.07 16.55
C GLN A 17 5.69 -10.23 16.46
N THR A 18 5.70 -9.06 17.07
CA THR A 18 4.62 -8.08 16.94
C THR A 18 4.51 -7.72 15.46
N GLN A 19 3.45 -8.18 14.80
CA GLN A 19 3.17 -7.83 13.42
C GLN A 19 2.95 -6.32 13.35
N LEU A 20 3.77 -5.63 12.55
CA LEU A 20 3.63 -4.18 12.36
C LEU A 20 2.28 -3.89 11.71
N ILE A 21 1.54 -2.95 12.30
CA ILE A 21 0.28 -2.45 11.74
C ILE A 21 0.55 -1.29 10.79
N TYR A 22 -0.31 -1.11 9.79
CA TYR A 22 -0.33 0.12 8.99
C TYR A 22 -0.98 1.26 9.78
N PHE A 23 -0.60 2.49 9.47
CA PHE A 23 -1.19 3.68 10.08
C PHE A 23 -2.72 3.69 9.96
N PRO A 24 -3.45 4.03 11.04
CA PRO A 24 -4.89 4.25 10.97
C PRO A 24 -5.24 5.33 9.93
N LYS A 25 -6.29 5.08 9.13
CA LYS A 25 -6.67 5.96 8.01
C LYS A 25 -7.12 7.36 8.43
N ASP A 26 -7.53 7.52 9.68
CA ASP A 26 -7.99 8.75 10.31
C ASP A 26 -6.86 9.52 11.02
N GLN A 27 -5.62 9.01 10.95
CA GLN A 27 -4.45 9.61 11.58
C GLN A 27 -3.39 10.01 10.55
N HIS A 28 -2.53 10.94 10.94
CA HIS A 28 -1.39 11.38 10.15
C HIS A 28 -0.10 10.98 10.85
N SER A 29 0.86 10.46 10.09
CA SER A 29 2.17 10.04 10.60
C SER A 29 3.21 11.16 10.64
N TYR A 30 2.85 12.36 10.15
CA TYR A 30 3.75 13.51 10.08
C TYR A 30 3.02 14.82 10.38
N LEU A 31 3.67 15.69 11.15
CA LEU A 31 3.18 17.01 11.54
C LEU A 31 3.01 17.91 10.30
N GLY A 32 1.80 18.42 10.11
CA GLY A 32 1.44 19.17 8.90
C GLY A 32 1.20 18.29 7.66
N GLY A 33 1.12 16.97 7.82
CA GLY A 33 0.73 16.03 6.79
C GLY A 33 1.78 15.81 5.69
N ARG A 34 1.31 15.29 4.54
CA ARG A 34 2.14 14.86 3.40
C ARG A 34 3.02 15.99 2.85
N THR A 35 2.46 17.19 2.67
CA THR A 35 3.22 18.32 2.12
C THR A 35 4.38 18.73 3.04
N ASN A 36 4.16 18.76 4.36
CA ASN A 36 5.24 19.07 5.30
C ASN A 36 6.27 17.95 5.40
N PHE A 37 5.86 16.68 5.29
CA PHE A 37 6.79 15.57 5.15
C PHE A 37 7.77 15.83 4.00
N TYR A 38 7.29 16.19 2.80
CA TYR A 38 8.16 16.42 1.65
C TYR A 38 9.06 17.66 1.80
N LYS A 39 8.57 18.74 2.43
CA LYS A 39 9.39 19.91 2.76
C LYS A 39 10.54 19.55 3.70
N ASP A 40 10.24 18.86 4.78
CA ASP A 40 11.26 18.48 5.76
C ASP A 40 12.23 17.44 5.19
N PHE A 41 11.74 16.53 4.34
CA PHE A 41 12.59 15.58 3.62
C PHE A 41 13.63 16.32 2.77
N GLN A 42 13.17 17.29 1.97
CA GLN A 42 14.04 18.13 1.13
C GLN A 42 15.01 18.96 1.98
N LYS A 43 14.53 19.58 3.06
CA LYS A 43 15.36 20.35 4.00
C LYS A 43 16.49 19.51 4.58
N VAL A 44 16.18 18.33 5.14
CA VAL A 44 17.18 17.43 5.73
C VAL A 44 18.19 16.96 4.68
N LEU A 45 17.72 16.66 3.46
CA LEU A 45 18.56 16.26 2.34
C LEU A 45 19.60 17.34 1.98
N LEU A 46 19.18 18.62 1.96
CA LEU A 46 20.06 19.76 1.72
C LEU A 46 21.01 20.04 2.88
N GLU A 47 20.53 19.99 4.12
CA GLU A 47 21.35 20.20 5.34
C GLU A 47 22.46 19.17 5.46
N LYS A 48 22.17 17.90 5.11
CA LYS A 48 23.13 16.80 5.08
C LYS A 48 24.04 16.84 3.86
N LYS A 49 23.83 17.79 2.92
CA LYS A 49 24.58 17.92 1.66
C LYS A 49 24.59 16.62 0.86
N LEU A 50 23.48 15.89 0.88
CA LEU A 50 23.33 14.68 0.09
C LEU A 50 23.27 15.06 -1.40
N LYS A 51 23.73 14.15 -2.26
CA LYS A 51 23.78 14.37 -3.71
C LYS A 51 22.56 13.74 -4.39
N PRO A 52 22.13 14.28 -5.54
CA PRO A 52 21.10 13.63 -6.35
C PRO A 52 21.57 12.27 -6.84
N CYS A 53 20.60 11.40 -7.13
CA CYS A 53 20.87 10.13 -7.78
C CYS A 53 21.29 10.36 -9.24
N GLU A 54 22.26 9.58 -9.73
CA GLU A 54 22.70 9.65 -11.12
C GLU A 54 21.56 9.31 -12.08
N ASN A 55 20.79 8.26 -11.74
CA ASN A 55 19.56 7.95 -12.43
C ASN A 55 18.41 8.82 -11.89
N LYS A 56 17.98 9.78 -12.71
CA LYS A 56 16.89 10.70 -12.38
C LYS A 56 15.52 10.02 -12.20
N ASN A 57 15.36 8.81 -12.74
CA ASN A 57 14.12 8.06 -12.66
C ASN A 57 14.09 7.06 -11.50
N GLU A 58 15.07 7.09 -10.57
CA GLU A 58 14.97 6.26 -9.37
C GLU A 58 13.72 6.61 -8.57
N PHE A 59 13.04 5.57 -8.12
CA PHE A 59 11.80 5.67 -7.37
C PHE A 59 11.79 4.64 -6.25
N LEU A 60 11.26 5.04 -5.10
CA LEU A 60 11.06 4.16 -3.95
C LEU A 60 9.65 4.32 -3.41
N SER A 61 8.93 3.19 -3.36
CA SER A 61 7.71 3.01 -2.57
C SER A 61 8.16 2.65 -1.14
N ALA A 62 8.25 3.64 -0.27
CA ALA A 62 8.88 3.51 1.04
C ALA A 62 7.86 3.18 2.14
N ASP A 63 8.07 2.08 2.83
CA ASP A 63 7.42 1.79 4.11
C ASP A 63 8.30 2.34 5.24
N VAL A 64 7.79 3.36 5.94
CA VAL A 64 8.46 4.00 7.06
C VAL A 64 7.81 3.54 8.36
N VAL A 65 8.58 2.92 9.24
CA VAL A 65 8.14 2.54 10.58
C VAL A 65 8.28 3.75 11.49
N VAL A 66 7.16 4.37 11.85
CA VAL A 66 7.12 5.40 12.88
C VAL A 66 7.03 4.70 14.24
N LEU A 67 7.97 5.03 15.13
CA LEU A 67 8.14 4.42 16.44
C LEU A 67 7.32 5.13 17.51
N GLU A 68 7.16 4.50 18.68
CA GLU A 68 6.33 5.02 19.78
C GLU A 68 6.85 6.34 20.39
N ASN A 69 8.12 6.68 20.13
CA ASN A 69 8.81 7.88 20.61
C ASN A 69 8.85 9.02 19.58
N ASP A 70 7.94 9.02 18.60
CA ASP A 70 7.84 10.04 17.54
C ASP A 70 9.14 10.19 16.71
N THR A 71 9.83 9.07 16.50
CA THR A 71 10.93 8.95 15.52
C THR A 71 10.56 7.93 14.46
N ALA A 72 11.34 7.81 13.38
CA ALA A 72 11.05 6.81 12.37
C ALA A 72 12.30 6.22 11.71
N VAL A 73 12.12 5.02 11.15
CA VAL A 73 13.13 4.31 10.38
C VAL A 73 12.53 3.75 9.10
N LEU A 74 13.33 3.65 8.05
CA LEU A 74 12.92 2.95 6.84
C LEU A 74 12.81 1.44 7.12
N TYR A 75 11.69 0.83 6.76
CA TYR A 75 11.57 -0.63 6.69
C TYR A 75 12.36 -1.13 5.48
N ASP A 76 13.55 -1.67 5.74
CA ASP A 76 14.57 -1.93 4.71
C ASP A 76 15.12 -3.38 4.78
N PRO A 77 14.26 -4.42 4.66
CA PRO A 77 14.76 -5.79 4.65
C PRO A 77 15.50 -6.10 3.34
N GLU A 78 16.67 -6.74 3.45
CA GLU A 78 17.56 -7.04 2.31
C GLU A 78 16.86 -7.76 1.15
N LYS A 79 15.91 -8.65 1.45
CA LYS A 79 15.12 -9.40 0.44
C LYS A 79 14.28 -8.51 -0.49
N LEU A 80 14.01 -7.26 -0.12
CA LEU A 80 13.24 -6.30 -0.91
C LEU A 80 14.15 -5.33 -1.69
N HIS A 81 15.48 -5.46 -1.55
CA HIS A 81 16.41 -4.58 -2.24
C HIS A 81 16.35 -4.78 -3.75
N LYS A 82 16.28 -3.66 -4.46
CA LYS A 82 16.27 -3.60 -5.92
C LYS A 82 17.47 -2.74 -6.34
N PRO A 83 18.42 -3.26 -7.15
CA PRO A 83 19.59 -2.48 -7.56
C PRO A 83 19.23 -1.12 -8.20
N GLU A 84 18.12 -1.08 -8.94
CA GLU A 84 17.62 0.08 -9.65
C GLU A 84 17.11 1.22 -8.77
N ASN A 85 16.88 1.00 -7.47
CA ASN A 85 16.43 2.03 -6.53
C ASN A 85 17.40 2.24 -5.35
N LYS A 86 18.64 1.76 -5.48
CA LYS A 86 19.64 1.79 -4.41
C LYS A 86 19.88 3.21 -3.90
N CYS A 87 20.03 4.21 -4.77
CA CYS A 87 20.29 5.57 -4.31
C CYS A 87 19.07 6.16 -3.61
N ALA A 88 17.87 6.01 -4.18
CA ALA A 88 16.63 6.45 -3.53
C ALA A 88 16.45 5.83 -2.14
N ARG A 89 16.75 4.53 -1.99
CA ARG A 89 16.69 3.79 -0.72
C ARG A 89 17.68 4.31 0.33
N GLU A 90 18.95 4.47 -0.04
CA GLU A 90 19.97 4.97 0.89
C GLU A 90 19.72 6.44 1.29
N LEU A 91 19.32 7.30 0.35
CA LEU A 91 18.90 8.68 0.65
C LEU A 91 17.73 8.69 1.63
N THR A 92 16.68 7.91 1.34
CA THR A 92 15.49 7.82 2.21
C THR A 92 15.87 7.37 3.61
N LYS A 93 16.71 6.34 3.73
CA LYS A 93 17.18 5.82 5.02
C LYS A 93 17.94 6.87 5.84
N GLU A 94 18.82 7.64 5.19
CA GLU A 94 19.55 8.72 5.84
C GLU A 94 18.63 9.89 6.22
N VAL A 95 17.68 10.27 5.36
CA VAL A 95 16.81 11.42 5.61
C VAL A 95 15.79 11.12 6.70
N VAL A 96 15.04 10.02 6.58
CA VAL A 96 13.92 9.65 7.47
C VAL A 96 14.33 9.65 8.95
N LYS A 97 15.51 9.13 9.29
CA LYS A 97 16.00 9.06 10.68
C LYS A 97 16.33 10.43 11.30
N ASN A 98 16.49 11.47 10.48
CA ASN A 98 16.84 12.83 10.90
C ASN A 98 15.64 13.81 10.79
N MET A 99 14.47 13.34 10.37
CA MET A 99 13.28 14.19 10.24
C MET A 99 12.58 14.37 11.60
N PRO A 100 12.25 15.60 12.01
CA PRO A 100 11.72 15.87 13.35
C PRO A 100 10.19 15.80 13.46
N GLY A 101 9.46 15.81 12.34
CA GLY A 101 8.01 15.96 12.33
C GLY A 101 7.21 14.67 12.47
N TRP A 102 7.83 13.53 12.80
CA TRP A 102 7.12 12.27 12.93
C TRP A 102 6.10 12.31 14.08
N VAL A 103 4.96 11.64 13.88
CA VAL A 103 3.91 11.51 14.89
C VAL A 103 3.51 10.04 14.97
N SER A 104 3.70 9.41 16.12
CA SER A 104 3.33 8.01 16.35
C SER A 104 1.83 7.76 16.25
N ALA A 105 1.46 6.55 15.83
CA ALA A 105 0.06 6.16 15.76
C ALA A 105 -0.52 5.99 17.17
N LYS A 106 -1.77 6.42 17.37
CA LYS A 106 -2.52 6.20 18.61
C LYS A 106 -3.48 5.05 18.46
N ILE A 107 -3.26 3.98 19.21
CA ILE A 107 -4.14 2.80 19.27
C ILE A 107 -4.64 2.68 20.70
N ASN A 108 -5.96 2.77 20.89
CA ASN A 108 -6.60 2.77 22.20
C ASN A 108 -5.97 3.79 23.17
N GLY A 109 -5.63 4.98 22.67
CA GLY A 109 -5.02 6.07 23.44
C GLY A 109 -3.51 5.95 23.68
N ASN A 110 -2.87 4.84 23.31
CA ASN A 110 -1.44 4.64 23.51
C ASN A 110 -0.67 4.80 22.19
N ASN A 111 0.55 5.35 22.27
CA ASN A 111 1.45 5.37 21.14
C ASN A 111 1.82 3.93 20.74
N LYS A 112 1.76 3.64 19.45
CA LYS A 112 2.15 2.35 18.86
C LYS A 112 2.96 2.57 17.60
N ALA A 113 3.97 1.71 17.44
CA ALA A 113 4.73 1.69 16.21
C ALA A 113 3.83 1.26 15.04
N ALA A 114 3.90 1.99 13.93
CA ALA A 114 3.06 1.75 12.76
C ALA A 114 3.78 2.13 11.46
N VAL A 115 3.38 1.47 10.37
CA VAL A 115 3.95 1.69 9.03
C VAL A 115 3.17 2.78 8.31
N ALA A 116 3.89 3.80 7.87
CA ALA A 116 3.39 4.85 6.98
C ALA A 116 4.04 4.70 5.60
N HIS A 117 3.23 4.79 4.55
CA HIS A 117 3.69 4.61 3.18
C HIS A 117 3.94 5.96 2.50
N TYR A 118 5.11 6.12 1.88
CA TYR A 118 5.51 7.34 1.17
C TYR A 118 6.12 7.02 -0.19
N TYR A 119 5.81 7.84 -1.18
CA TYR A 119 6.46 7.81 -2.48
C TYR A 119 7.65 8.76 -2.50
N ILE A 120 8.85 8.24 -2.77
CA ILE A 120 10.09 9.00 -2.84
C ILE A 120 10.61 8.97 -4.27
N TYR A 121 10.71 10.16 -4.86
CA TYR A 121 11.30 10.37 -6.18
C TYR A 121 12.42 11.41 -6.01
N PRO A 122 13.68 10.98 -5.85
CA PRO A 122 14.77 11.85 -5.40
C PRO A 122 14.96 13.12 -6.24
N ASP A 123 14.87 13.02 -7.57
CA ASP A 123 15.12 14.14 -8.49
C ASP A 123 14.23 15.37 -8.19
N ALA A 124 12.98 15.14 -7.73
CA ALA A 124 12.06 16.22 -7.38
C ALA A 124 12.48 17.08 -6.17
N PHE A 125 13.43 16.62 -5.35
CA PHE A 125 13.89 17.37 -4.15
C PHE A 125 15.08 18.30 -4.42
N PHE A 126 15.77 18.15 -5.55
CA PHE A 126 17.00 18.90 -5.83
C PHE A 126 16.73 20.12 -6.69
N ASP A 127 16.29 19.90 -7.94
CA ASP A 127 16.06 21.00 -8.89
C ASP A 127 14.57 21.36 -8.91
N ASN A 128 14.25 22.62 -8.61
CA ASN A 128 12.88 23.18 -8.68
C ASN A 128 11.87 22.53 -7.72
N PHE A 129 12.30 22.16 -6.51
CA PHE A 129 11.38 21.71 -5.47
C PHE A 129 10.27 22.74 -5.23
N LYS A 130 9.02 22.28 -5.29
CA LYS A 130 7.86 23.12 -5.04
C LYS A 130 7.44 23.01 -3.58
N ASN A 131 7.17 24.15 -2.94
CA ASN A 131 6.74 24.16 -1.54
C ASN A 131 5.42 23.43 -1.30
N ASP A 132 4.57 23.27 -2.30
CA ASP A 132 3.32 22.51 -2.22
C ASP A 132 3.46 21.07 -2.72
N TYR A 133 4.69 20.59 -2.96
CA TYR A 133 4.94 19.25 -3.49
C TYR A 133 4.27 18.17 -2.62
N ASN A 134 3.49 17.32 -3.28
CA ASN A 134 2.92 16.11 -2.73
C ASN A 134 2.88 15.06 -3.85
N ALA A 135 3.52 13.93 -3.62
CA ALA A 135 3.66 12.89 -4.63
C ALA A 135 2.31 12.31 -5.10
N ASP A 136 1.31 12.25 -4.21
CA ASP A 136 -0.01 11.72 -4.55
C ASP A 136 -0.70 12.53 -5.65
N ASP A 137 -0.52 13.85 -5.62
CA ASP A 137 -1.16 14.78 -6.56
C ASP A 137 -0.57 14.68 -7.97
N ILE A 138 0.55 13.95 -8.10
CA ILE A 138 1.29 13.75 -9.35
C ILE A 138 0.97 12.37 -9.95
N ILE A 139 0.37 11.45 -9.18
CA ILE A 139 0.07 10.10 -9.64
C ILE A 139 -0.96 10.15 -10.77
N VAL A 140 -0.56 9.61 -11.92
CA VAL A 140 -1.47 9.30 -13.02
C VAL A 140 -2.01 7.90 -12.77
N ASN A 141 -3.33 7.81 -12.59
CA ASN A 141 -4.03 6.55 -12.34
C ASN A 141 -3.87 5.54 -13.49
N PRO A 142 -3.92 4.23 -13.19
CA PRO A 142 -3.86 3.21 -14.22
C PRO A 142 -5.11 3.29 -15.11
N THR A 143 -4.96 2.97 -16.39
CA THR A 143 -6.05 3.04 -17.37
C THR A 143 -6.22 1.71 -18.08
N TYR A 144 -7.46 1.22 -18.13
CA TYR A 144 -7.81 0.06 -18.95
C TYR A 144 -8.10 0.48 -20.39
N GLU A 145 -7.80 -0.36 -21.36
CA GLU A 145 -8.15 -0.19 -22.76
C GLU A 145 -9.68 0.01 -22.92
N GLY A 146 -10.10 1.18 -23.42
CA GLY A 146 -11.52 1.54 -23.50
C GLY A 146 -12.12 2.09 -22.20
N GLY A 147 -11.30 2.32 -21.17
CA GLY A 147 -11.71 2.93 -19.91
C GLY A 147 -12.24 1.92 -18.88
N ILE A 148 -12.46 2.41 -17.66
CA ILE A 148 -12.86 1.55 -16.54
C ILE A 148 -14.24 0.89 -16.75
N ASP A 149 -15.14 1.53 -17.47
CA ASP A 149 -16.47 0.97 -17.76
C ASP A 149 -16.40 -0.17 -18.77
N ALA A 150 -15.46 -0.13 -19.71
CA ALA A 150 -15.18 -1.27 -20.59
C ALA A 150 -14.68 -2.47 -19.79
N PHE A 151 -13.82 -2.26 -18.80
CA PHE A 151 -13.37 -3.32 -17.90
C PHE A 151 -14.54 -3.94 -17.12
N ARG A 152 -15.39 -3.11 -16.50
CA ARG A 152 -16.58 -3.58 -15.77
C ARG A 152 -17.50 -4.39 -16.67
N LYS A 153 -17.74 -3.91 -17.89
CA LYS A 153 -18.56 -4.61 -18.88
C LYS A 153 -17.95 -5.96 -19.27
N GLU A 154 -16.64 -6.02 -19.45
CA GLU A 154 -15.95 -7.27 -19.79
C GLU A 154 -16.01 -8.29 -18.64
N VAL A 155 -15.89 -7.83 -17.38
CA VAL A 155 -16.09 -8.69 -16.21
C VAL A 155 -17.52 -9.23 -16.18
N MET A 156 -18.53 -8.36 -16.28
CA MET A 156 -19.95 -8.76 -16.23
C MET A 156 -20.37 -9.62 -17.43
N LYS A 157 -19.73 -9.47 -18.58
CA LYS A 157 -19.98 -10.32 -19.76
C LYS A 157 -19.49 -11.75 -19.56
N ARG A 158 -18.37 -11.92 -18.84
CA ARG A 158 -17.72 -13.22 -18.62
C ARG A 158 -18.19 -13.93 -17.35
N ALA A 159 -18.61 -13.16 -16.35
CA ALA A 159 -19.23 -13.68 -15.14
C ALA A 159 -20.72 -13.82 -15.38
N ASP A 160 -21.20 -15.02 -15.69
CA ASP A 160 -22.64 -15.26 -15.90
C ASP A 160 -23.38 -15.24 -14.56
N PRO A 161 -24.26 -14.26 -14.29
CA PRO A 161 -24.99 -14.19 -13.03
C PRO A 161 -26.24 -15.07 -13.04
N GLN A 162 -26.60 -15.73 -14.15
CA GLN A 162 -27.88 -16.45 -14.30
C GLN A 162 -28.06 -17.60 -13.30
N ASP A 163 -26.97 -18.20 -12.83
CA ASP A 163 -27.00 -19.31 -11.88
C ASP A 163 -26.99 -18.86 -10.40
N PHE A 164 -26.91 -17.55 -10.13
CA PHE A 164 -26.69 -17.02 -8.78
C PHE A 164 -27.87 -16.23 -8.26
N TYR A 165 -28.65 -16.90 -7.41
CA TYR A 165 -29.78 -16.31 -6.72
C TYR A 165 -29.40 -15.93 -5.29
N VAL A 166 -29.47 -14.64 -4.98
CA VAL A 166 -29.30 -14.16 -3.60
C VAL A 166 -30.68 -14.05 -2.97
N LYS A 167 -30.87 -14.58 -1.76
CA LYS A 167 -32.13 -14.44 -1.02
C LYS A 167 -32.40 -12.95 -0.72
N GLY A 168 -33.54 -12.46 -1.18
CA GLY A 168 -33.99 -11.08 -0.95
C GLY A 168 -33.95 -10.19 -2.21
N LYS A 169 -34.68 -9.08 -2.18
CA LYS A 169 -34.63 -8.02 -3.19
C LYS A 169 -33.52 -7.05 -2.81
N GLY A 170 -32.56 -6.79 -3.70
CA GLY A 170 -31.54 -5.79 -3.40
C GLY A 170 -30.42 -5.69 -4.42
N LYS A 171 -29.65 -4.61 -4.27
CA LYS A 171 -28.37 -4.41 -4.95
C LYS A 171 -27.29 -5.08 -4.09
N VAL A 172 -26.63 -6.10 -4.64
CA VAL A 172 -25.46 -6.71 -3.99
C VAL A 172 -24.21 -6.05 -4.56
N THR A 173 -23.23 -5.78 -3.70
CA THR A 173 -21.96 -5.17 -4.10
C THR A 173 -20.80 -6.03 -3.62
N VAL A 174 -20.09 -6.62 -4.57
CA VAL A 174 -18.81 -7.29 -4.33
C VAL A 174 -17.71 -6.23 -4.46
N ILE A 175 -16.74 -6.24 -3.56
CA ILE A 175 -15.59 -5.33 -3.65
C ILE A 175 -14.33 -6.16 -3.80
N VAL A 176 -13.69 -5.99 -4.94
CA VAL A 176 -12.46 -6.71 -5.30
C VAL A 176 -11.28 -5.75 -5.19
N LEU A 177 -10.20 -6.23 -4.58
CA LEU A 177 -8.91 -5.57 -4.53
C LEU A 177 -7.93 -6.33 -5.43
N PHE A 178 -7.13 -5.60 -6.19
CA PHE A 178 -5.98 -6.17 -6.90
C PHE A 178 -4.91 -5.11 -7.04
N VAL A 179 -3.67 -5.56 -7.17
CA VAL A 179 -2.53 -4.70 -7.46
C VAL A 179 -2.30 -4.73 -8.97
N LEU A 180 -2.18 -3.56 -9.59
CA LEU A 180 -1.57 -3.45 -10.92
C LEU A 180 -0.09 -3.19 -10.72
N ASN A 181 0.76 -4.07 -11.26
CA ASN A 181 2.21 -3.91 -11.18
C ASN A 181 2.72 -2.87 -12.19
N GLU A 182 4.02 -2.64 -12.17
CA GLU A 182 4.72 -1.68 -13.02
C GLU A 182 4.62 -2.01 -14.53
N GLN A 183 4.24 -3.24 -14.89
CA GLN A 183 3.99 -3.71 -16.25
C GLN A 183 2.50 -3.65 -16.64
N GLY A 184 1.62 -3.23 -15.73
CA GLY A 184 0.17 -3.23 -15.95
C GLY A 184 -0.47 -4.62 -15.80
N GLU A 185 0.21 -5.57 -15.19
CA GLU A 185 -0.33 -6.89 -14.91
C GLU A 185 -1.04 -6.91 -13.55
N MET A 186 -2.13 -7.68 -13.44
CA MET A 186 -2.86 -7.84 -12.19
C MET A 186 -2.22 -8.90 -11.29
N GLU A 187 -1.97 -8.51 -10.04
CA GLU A 187 -1.42 -9.32 -8.94
C GLU A 187 -2.32 -9.22 -7.70
N GLU A 188 -2.11 -10.10 -6.72
CA GLU A 188 -2.72 -10.02 -5.38
C GLU A 188 -4.26 -9.84 -5.34
N LEU A 189 -4.94 -10.45 -6.31
CA LEU A 189 -6.40 -10.39 -6.42
C LEU A 189 -7.08 -11.03 -5.19
N LYS A 190 -7.88 -10.25 -4.47
CA LYS A 190 -8.61 -10.67 -3.26
C LYS A 190 -9.98 -9.99 -3.13
N LEU A 191 -10.85 -10.59 -2.32
CA LEU A 191 -12.12 -9.98 -1.93
C LEU A 191 -11.92 -9.12 -0.69
N GLU A 192 -12.41 -7.88 -0.75
CA GLU A 192 -12.61 -7.04 0.42
C GLU A 192 -14.03 -7.19 0.97
N ASN A 193 -15.03 -7.24 0.08
CA ASN A 193 -16.43 -7.45 0.46
C ASN A 193 -17.06 -8.56 -0.39
N SER A 194 -17.66 -9.54 0.29
CA SER A 194 -18.31 -10.71 -0.31
C SER A 194 -19.72 -10.38 -0.80
N SER A 195 -20.19 -11.11 -1.81
CA SER A 195 -21.61 -11.12 -2.19
C SER A 195 -22.51 -11.84 -1.18
N GLY A 196 -21.93 -12.63 -0.27
CA GLY A 196 -22.63 -13.61 0.55
C GLY A 196 -22.77 -14.99 -0.10
N LEU A 197 -22.37 -15.16 -1.37
CA LEU A 197 -22.34 -16.44 -2.08
C LEU A 197 -20.92 -16.76 -2.54
N LYS A 198 -20.33 -17.79 -1.96
CA LYS A 198 -18.92 -18.17 -2.19
C LYS A 198 -18.65 -18.51 -3.66
N GLU A 199 -19.54 -19.25 -4.29
CA GLU A 199 -19.41 -19.70 -5.66
C GLU A 199 -19.42 -18.52 -6.64
N TYR A 200 -20.24 -17.50 -6.35
CA TYR A 200 -20.30 -16.27 -7.14
C TYR A 200 -19.03 -15.44 -6.98
N ASP A 201 -18.59 -15.26 -5.74
CA ASP A 201 -17.34 -14.58 -5.39
C ASP A 201 -16.12 -15.20 -6.09
N GLU A 202 -16.02 -16.53 -6.08
CA GLU A 202 -14.97 -17.27 -6.78
C GLU A 202 -15.06 -17.15 -8.30
N MET A 203 -16.27 -17.12 -8.86
CA MET A 203 -16.46 -16.86 -10.29
C MET A 203 -15.95 -15.46 -10.68
N ILE A 204 -16.30 -14.42 -9.90
CA ILE A 204 -15.86 -13.04 -10.15
C ILE A 204 -14.34 -12.95 -10.11
N LEU A 205 -13.70 -13.51 -9.07
CA LEU A 205 -12.25 -13.54 -8.95
C LEU A 205 -11.58 -14.26 -10.14
N ARG A 206 -12.09 -15.46 -10.50
CA ARG A 206 -11.56 -16.20 -11.66
C ARG A 206 -11.73 -15.44 -12.96
N THR A 207 -12.83 -14.70 -13.11
CA THR A 207 -13.13 -13.91 -14.31
C THR A 207 -12.15 -12.75 -14.45
N ILE A 208 -11.97 -11.97 -13.38
CA ILE A 208 -11.03 -10.83 -13.37
C ILE A 208 -9.61 -11.31 -13.68
N LYS A 209 -9.16 -12.40 -13.06
CA LYS A 209 -7.83 -12.98 -13.29
C LYS A 209 -7.58 -13.40 -14.75
N LYS A 210 -8.63 -13.73 -15.51
CA LYS A 210 -8.54 -14.09 -16.94
C LYS A 210 -8.49 -12.89 -17.88
N ILE A 211 -8.73 -11.67 -17.40
CA ILE A 211 -8.60 -10.46 -18.21
C ILE A 211 -7.15 -9.97 -18.08
N LYS A 212 -6.36 -10.13 -19.15
CA LYS A 212 -4.92 -9.78 -19.14
C LYS A 212 -4.60 -8.71 -20.17
N ASN A 213 -3.45 -8.06 -19.99
CA ASN A 213 -2.70 -7.28 -20.99
C ASN A 213 -3.48 -6.13 -21.65
N LYS A 214 -4.26 -5.40 -20.84
CA LYS A 214 -5.08 -4.26 -21.29
C LYS A 214 -4.96 -3.03 -20.41
N TRP A 215 -4.10 -3.07 -19.40
CA TRP A 215 -3.90 -1.96 -18.48
C TRP A 215 -2.61 -1.24 -18.82
N LYS A 216 -2.69 0.08 -18.93
CA LYS A 216 -1.54 0.95 -18.74
C LYS A 216 -1.33 1.13 -17.23
N PRO A 217 -0.12 0.91 -16.70
CA PRO A 217 0.14 1.04 -15.27
C PRO A 217 -0.06 2.47 -14.79
N ALA A 218 -0.17 2.63 -13.47
CA ALA A 218 -0.09 3.94 -12.85
C ALA A 218 1.33 4.48 -13.00
N THR A 219 1.48 5.80 -13.04
CA THR A 219 2.80 6.43 -13.11
C THR A 219 2.92 7.60 -12.15
N LEU A 220 4.10 7.78 -11.58
CA LEU A 220 4.49 8.97 -10.82
C LEU A 220 5.73 9.56 -11.47
N HIS A 221 5.69 10.85 -11.84
CA HIS A 221 6.73 11.48 -12.69
C HIS A 221 7.04 10.65 -13.96
N GLY A 222 6.04 9.98 -14.53
CA GLY A 222 6.20 9.10 -15.69
C GLY A 222 6.84 7.73 -15.39
N VAL A 223 7.36 7.50 -14.18
CA VAL A 223 7.87 6.18 -13.76
C VAL A 223 6.69 5.27 -13.41
N PRO A 224 6.59 4.06 -13.98
CA PRO A 224 5.55 3.10 -13.61
C PRO A 224 5.64 2.68 -12.15
N ILE A 225 4.50 2.64 -11.46
CA ILE A 225 4.40 2.27 -10.04
C ILE A 225 3.33 1.20 -9.82
N LYS A 226 3.48 0.41 -8.75
CA LYS A 226 2.41 -0.46 -8.28
C LYS A 226 1.23 0.37 -7.80
N PHE A 227 0.01 -0.07 -8.11
CA PHE A 227 -1.21 0.62 -7.72
C PHE A 227 -2.26 -0.36 -7.18
N LEU A 228 -2.73 -0.13 -5.96
CA LEU A 228 -3.83 -0.90 -5.38
C LEU A 228 -5.16 -0.39 -5.95
N PHE A 229 -5.79 -1.22 -6.77
CA PHE A 229 -7.09 -0.94 -7.34
C PHE A 229 -8.20 -1.52 -6.45
N ARG A 230 -9.21 -0.69 -6.13
CA ARG A 230 -10.42 -1.11 -5.41
C ARG A 230 -11.63 -0.98 -6.30
N MET A 231 -12.16 -2.13 -6.73
CA MET A 231 -13.26 -2.20 -7.67
C MET A 231 -14.55 -2.67 -6.98
N PRO A 232 -15.52 -1.77 -6.73
CA PRO A 232 -16.88 -2.18 -6.43
C PRO A 232 -17.57 -2.66 -7.72
N LEU A 233 -18.15 -3.85 -7.64
CA LEU A 233 -19.00 -4.47 -8.66
C LEU A 233 -20.39 -4.66 -8.06
N SER A 234 -21.37 -3.92 -8.59
CA SER A 234 -22.75 -4.03 -8.14
C SER A 234 -23.63 -4.70 -9.17
N PHE A 235 -24.53 -5.55 -8.71
CA PHE A 235 -25.51 -6.24 -9.53
C PHE A 235 -26.86 -6.30 -8.80
N THR A 236 -27.93 -6.30 -9.59
CA THR A 236 -29.29 -6.44 -9.07
C THR A 236 -29.68 -7.91 -9.16
N THR A 237 -30.08 -8.47 -8.02
CA THR A 237 -30.48 -9.88 -7.94
C THR A 237 -31.94 -10.01 -8.40
N LYS A 238 -32.25 -11.08 -9.14
CA LYS A 238 -33.64 -11.45 -9.42
C LYS A 238 -34.17 -12.28 -8.25
N THR A 239 -35.44 -12.06 -7.88
CA THR A 239 -36.12 -12.82 -6.83
C THR A 239 -36.36 -14.25 -7.34
N ILE A 240 -36.14 -15.27 -6.49
CA ILE A 240 -36.72 -16.61 -6.68
C ILE A 240 -38.19 -16.53 -6.28
#